data_AF-A0A9P7SFN6-F1
#
_entry.id   AF-A0A9P7SFN6-F1
#
_cell.length_a   1.000
_cell.length_b   1.000
_cell.length_c   1.000
_cell.angle_alpha   90.00
_cell.angle_beta   90.00
_cell.angle_gamma   90.00
#
_symmetry.space_group_name_H-M   'P 1'
#
loop_
_entity.id
_entity.type
_entity.pdbx_description
1 polymer ?
#
loop_
_entity_poly.entity_id
_entity_poly.type
_entity_poly.pdbx_seq_one_letter_code
_entity_poly.pdbx_strand_id
1 'polypeptide(L)'
;MADDHTESTPVQPIILSMEVDDDDVFESYYRLQIGNHVKYLIISPATFDRDTVSTPLQSLPNLPYDKEWTVATISRDQTSGQLKTSFLNRPLPGVKCKWHHTSVNCLELKKTKQLTLAALEAVSQSTLPTTLGSSSTMIAKIARFDWEVPRIGHETRAYQLLEGHGLSPPFLGHIHENGRIMGFLLEKIERRSASIQDLSECEAALGKLREL
;
A
#
# COMPACT_ATOMS: atom_id res chain seq x y z
N MET A 1 -5.92 42.10 -20.19
CA MET A 1 -6.42 41.10 -19.23
C MET A 1 -6.86 39.91 -20.05
N ALA A 2 -6.02 38.88 -20.11
CA ALA A 2 -6.35 37.61 -20.73
C ALA A 2 -6.29 36.60 -19.59
N ASP A 3 -7.45 36.06 -19.23
CA ASP A 3 -7.56 34.94 -18.30
C ASP A 3 -6.94 33.72 -18.98
N ASP A 4 -5.81 33.27 -18.43
CA ASP A 4 -5.18 32.00 -18.77
C ASP A 4 -5.95 30.89 -18.03
N HIS A 5 -7.04 30.43 -18.65
CA HIS A 5 -7.66 29.18 -18.25
C HIS A 5 -6.75 28.04 -18.71
N THR A 6 -5.75 27.71 -17.89
CA THR A 6 -5.10 26.41 -17.95
C THR A 6 -6.16 25.35 -17.63
N GLU A 7 -6.79 24.80 -18.66
CA GLU A 7 -7.54 23.55 -18.57
C GLU A 7 -6.56 22.47 -18.09
N SER A 8 -6.59 22.18 -16.78
CA SER A 8 -5.82 21.10 -16.20
C SER A 8 -6.31 19.79 -16.82
N THR A 9 -5.42 19.06 -17.49
CA THR A 9 -5.71 17.72 -18.01
C THR A 9 -6.40 16.89 -16.92
N PRO A 10 -7.54 16.22 -17.21
CA PRO A 10 -8.25 15.44 -16.21
C PRO A 10 -7.32 14.38 -15.63
N VAL A 11 -7.06 14.46 -14.32
CA VAL A 11 -6.21 13.50 -13.62
C VAL A 11 -6.95 12.17 -13.58
N GLN A 12 -6.48 11.20 -14.37
CA GLN A 12 -7.08 9.87 -14.36
C GLN A 12 -6.65 9.11 -13.10
N PRO A 13 -7.59 8.54 -12.33
CA PRO A 13 -7.26 7.71 -11.19
C PRO A 13 -6.59 6.41 -11.62
N ILE A 14 -5.71 5.86 -10.77
CA ILE A 14 -5.09 4.55 -10.94
C ILE A 14 -5.41 3.69 -9.71
N ILE A 15 -5.86 2.45 -9.89
CA ILE A 15 -6.04 1.52 -8.77
C ILE A 15 -4.67 1.02 -8.29
N LEU A 16 -4.35 1.32 -7.03
CA LEU A 16 -3.17 0.78 -6.35
C LEU A 16 -3.46 -0.57 -5.68
N SER A 17 -4.66 -0.72 -5.13
CA SER A 17 -5.11 -1.95 -4.46
C SER A 17 -6.63 -2.01 -4.48
N MET A 18 -7.17 -3.23 -4.48
CA MET A 18 -8.61 -3.47 -4.35
C MET A 18 -8.88 -4.73 -3.51
N GLU A 19 -10.02 -4.74 -2.87
CA GLU A 19 -10.63 -5.88 -2.19
C GLU A 19 -12.12 -5.85 -2.53
N VAL A 20 -12.53 -6.75 -3.40
CA VAL A 20 -13.88 -6.84 -3.93
C VAL A 20 -14.59 -7.97 -3.22
N ASP A 21 -15.80 -7.71 -2.74
CA ASP A 21 -16.65 -8.75 -2.20
C ASP A 21 -17.38 -9.46 -3.35
N ASP A 22 -17.04 -10.72 -3.58
CA ASP A 22 -17.61 -11.51 -4.69
C ASP A 22 -19.09 -11.84 -4.45
N ASP A 23 -19.53 -11.90 -3.20
CA ASP A 23 -20.92 -12.24 -2.83
C ASP A 23 -21.84 -11.01 -2.74
N ASP A 24 -21.29 -9.79 -2.88
CA ASP A 24 -22.00 -8.50 -2.80
C ASP A 24 -22.82 -8.33 -1.50
N VAL A 25 -22.29 -8.87 -0.38
CA VAL A 25 -22.85 -8.80 0.97
C VAL A 25 -22.20 -7.67 1.78
N PHE A 26 -20.92 -7.40 1.52
CA PHE A 26 -20.09 -6.43 2.21
C PHE A 26 -19.61 -5.33 1.26
N GLU A 27 -18.94 -4.33 1.82
CA GLU A 27 -18.36 -3.25 1.05
C GLU A 27 -17.15 -3.74 0.22
N SER A 28 -17.05 -3.24 -1.01
CA SER A 28 -15.83 -3.37 -1.82
C SER A 28 -14.95 -2.13 -1.65
N TYR A 29 -13.65 -2.35 -1.49
CA TYR A 29 -12.68 -1.31 -1.14
C TYR A 29 -11.62 -1.13 -2.21
N TYR A 30 -11.27 0.12 -2.49
CA TYR A 30 -10.24 0.49 -3.45
C TYR A 30 -9.34 1.56 -2.87
N ARG A 31 -8.05 1.44 -3.17
CA ARG A 31 -7.05 2.45 -2.91
C ARG A 31 -6.60 3.01 -4.25
N LEU A 32 -6.85 4.29 -4.46
CA LEU A 32 -6.68 4.99 -5.72
C LEU A 32 -5.54 6.00 -5.62
N GLN A 33 -4.68 6.05 -6.63
CA GLN A 33 -3.83 7.20 -6.88
C GLN A 33 -4.60 8.22 -7.71
N ILE A 34 -4.72 9.44 -7.21
CA ILE A 34 -5.27 10.60 -7.92
C ILE A 34 -4.22 11.70 -7.83
N GLY A 35 -3.51 11.92 -8.94
CA GLY A 35 -2.35 12.81 -8.98
C GLY A 35 -1.24 12.27 -8.08
N ASN A 36 -0.84 13.08 -7.09
CA ASN A 36 0.18 12.71 -6.10
C ASN A 36 -0.42 12.26 -4.76
N HIS A 37 -1.73 12.03 -4.71
CA HIS A 37 -2.43 11.64 -3.50
C HIS A 37 -2.99 10.24 -3.62
N VAL A 38 -2.96 9.53 -2.49
CA VAL A 38 -3.69 8.27 -2.33
C VAL A 38 -5.04 8.57 -1.69
N LYS A 39 -6.13 8.06 -2.28
CA LYS A 39 -7.50 8.20 -1.75
C LYS A 39 -8.19 6.85 -1.73
N TYR A 40 -9.25 6.75 -0.94
CA TYR A 40 -10.02 5.52 -0.76
C TYR A 40 -11.37 5.67 -1.43
N LEU A 41 -11.79 4.62 -2.12
CA LEU A 41 -13.14 4.46 -2.61
C LEU A 41 -13.75 3.23 -1.97
N ILE A 42 -14.98 3.37 -1.49
CA ILE A 42 -15.78 2.31 -0.93
C ILE A 42 -17.04 2.20 -1.77
N ILE A 43 -17.38 1.00 -2.21
CA ILE A 43 -18.62 0.71 -2.90
C ILE A 43 -19.46 -0.16 -1.96
N SER A 44 -20.62 0.35 -1.56
CA SER A 44 -21.57 -0.40 -0.74
C SER A 44 -22.13 -1.60 -1.53
N PRO A 45 -22.56 -2.66 -0.84
CA PRO A 45 -23.19 -3.80 -1.52
C PRO A 45 -24.43 -3.39 -2.32
N ALA A 46 -24.82 -4.20 -3.30
CA ALA A 46 -25.96 -3.99 -4.20
C ALA A 46 -25.90 -2.67 -4.99
N THR A 47 -24.70 -2.14 -5.21
CA THR A 47 -24.51 -0.87 -5.93
C THR A 47 -24.26 -1.09 -7.41
N PHE A 48 -23.41 -2.05 -7.77
CA PHE A 48 -23.04 -2.35 -9.14
C PHE A 48 -22.98 -3.87 -9.34
N ASP A 49 -23.06 -4.32 -10.59
CA ASP A 49 -22.76 -5.71 -10.93
C ASP A 49 -21.27 -6.04 -10.72
N ARG A 50 -20.97 -7.34 -10.64
CA ARG A 50 -19.62 -7.84 -10.37
C ARG A 50 -18.56 -7.33 -11.36
N ASP A 51 -18.89 -7.26 -12.65
CA ASP A 51 -17.93 -6.86 -13.67
C ASP A 51 -17.54 -5.40 -13.50
N THR A 52 -18.53 -4.56 -13.19
CA THR A 52 -18.33 -3.16 -12.83
C THR A 52 -17.47 -3.00 -11.58
N VAL A 53 -17.73 -3.77 -10.51
CA VAL A 53 -16.96 -3.70 -9.26
C VAL A 53 -15.51 -4.17 -9.47
N SER A 54 -15.28 -5.12 -10.37
CA SER A 54 -13.93 -5.61 -10.68
C SER A 54 -13.10 -4.65 -11.57
N THR A 55 -13.76 -3.77 -12.32
CA THR A 55 -13.13 -2.81 -13.25
C THR A 55 -13.69 -1.39 -13.10
N PRO A 56 -13.71 -0.84 -11.88
CA PRO A 56 -14.64 0.23 -11.56
C PRO A 56 -14.30 1.54 -12.26
N LEU A 57 -13.03 1.87 -12.50
CA LEU A 57 -12.62 3.22 -12.92
C LEU A 57 -13.35 3.76 -14.15
N GLN A 58 -13.74 2.91 -15.11
CA GLN A 58 -14.47 3.33 -16.32
C GLN A 58 -15.98 3.44 -16.12
N SER A 59 -16.52 2.69 -15.17
CA SER A 59 -17.95 2.56 -14.89
C SER A 59 -18.42 3.41 -13.70
N LEU A 60 -17.47 3.99 -12.95
CA LEU A 60 -17.75 4.85 -11.81
C LEU A 60 -18.26 6.22 -12.25
N PRO A 61 -19.15 6.86 -11.45
CA PRO A 61 -19.47 8.26 -11.64
C PRO A 61 -18.22 9.11 -11.54
N ASN A 62 -18.19 10.24 -12.28
CA ASN A 62 -17.09 11.20 -12.19
C ASN A 62 -16.94 11.70 -10.75
N LEU A 63 -15.86 11.28 -10.09
CA LEU A 63 -15.52 11.76 -8.77
C LEU A 63 -14.83 13.13 -8.88
N PRO A 64 -15.08 14.08 -7.97
CA PRO A 64 -14.41 15.38 -7.95
C PRO A 64 -12.96 15.20 -7.48
N TYR A 65 -12.06 14.89 -8.42
CA TYR A 65 -10.66 14.57 -8.15
C TYR A 65 -9.87 15.76 -7.57
N ASP A 66 -10.28 16.97 -7.92
CA ASP A 66 -9.75 18.27 -7.50
C ASP A 66 -10.12 18.66 -6.06
N LYS A 67 -11.14 18.03 -5.47
CA LYS A 67 -11.64 18.37 -4.13
C LYS A 67 -10.87 17.66 -3.02
N GLU A 68 -10.85 18.30 -1.84
CA GLU A 68 -10.28 17.73 -0.62
C GLU A 68 -11.20 16.69 0.02
N TRP A 69 -10.85 15.42 -0.17
CA TRP A 69 -11.46 14.27 0.49
C TRP A 69 -10.45 13.12 0.53
N THR A 70 -10.59 12.26 1.53
CA THR A 70 -9.73 11.08 1.73
C THR A 70 -10.46 9.79 1.42
N VAL A 71 -11.78 9.76 1.65
CA VAL A 71 -12.65 8.61 1.38
C VAL A 71 -13.88 9.07 0.61
N ALA A 72 -14.19 8.39 -0.49
CA ALA A 72 -15.48 8.48 -1.18
C ALA A 72 -16.25 7.18 -0.97
N THR A 73 -17.56 7.26 -0.76
CA THR A 73 -18.44 6.09 -0.70
C THR A 73 -19.51 6.23 -1.77
N ILE A 74 -19.70 5.19 -2.56
CA ILE A 74 -20.77 5.10 -3.56
C ILE A 74 -21.74 4.01 -3.12
N SER A 75 -23.01 4.36 -3.09
CA SER A 75 -24.09 3.42 -2.81
C SER A 75 -25.23 3.58 -3.81
N ARG A 76 -26.07 2.56 -3.94
CA ARG A 76 -27.34 2.64 -4.66
C ARG A 76 -28.49 2.70 -3.67
N ASP A 77 -29.34 3.71 -3.84
CA ASP A 77 -30.58 3.84 -3.09
C ASP A 77 -31.55 2.73 -3.50
N GLN A 78 -32.01 1.92 -2.54
CA GLN A 78 -32.82 0.73 -2.81
C GLN A 78 -34.26 1.05 -3.23
N THR A 79 -34.75 2.26 -2.95
CA THR A 79 -36.11 2.67 -3.31
C THR A 79 -36.17 3.30 -4.69
N SER A 80 -35.23 4.20 -5.00
CA SER A 80 -35.19 4.95 -6.27
C SER A 80 -34.27 4.33 -7.33
N GLY A 81 -33.38 3.42 -6.94
CA GLY A 81 -32.35 2.85 -7.80
C GLY A 81 -31.22 3.82 -8.16
N GLN A 82 -31.23 5.05 -7.65
CA GLN A 82 -30.27 6.09 -7.99
C GLN A 82 -28.94 5.91 -7.25
N LEU A 83 -27.84 6.30 -7.91
CA LEU A 83 -26.53 6.33 -7.27
C LEU A 83 -26.40 7.54 -6.35
N LYS A 84 -25.83 7.31 -5.19
CA LYS A 84 -25.47 8.33 -4.21
C LYS A 84 -23.97 8.25 -3.94
N THR A 85 -23.32 9.40 -3.94
CA THR A 85 -21.90 9.52 -3.57
C THR A 85 -21.77 10.43 -2.37
N SER A 86 -21.03 9.99 -1.35
CA SER A 86 -20.64 10.80 -0.21
C SER A 86 -19.12 10.91 -0.12
N PHE A 87 -18.65 12.00 0.47
CA PHE A 87 -17.23 12.28 0.65
C PHE A 87 -16.95 12.54 2.12
N LEU A 88 -15.84 12.00 2.60
CA LEU A 88 -15.33 12.24 3.93
C LEU A 88 -13.86 12.67 3.85
N ASN A 89 -13.52 13.68 4.63
CA ASN A 89 -12.16 14.07 4.89
C ASN A 89 -11.81 13.67 6.33
N ARG A 90 -11.18 12.51 6.50
CA ARG A 90 -10.77 11.99 7.80
C ARG A 90 -9.28 11.64 7.79
N PRO A 91 -8.58 11.77 8.91
CA PRO A 91 -7.22 11.24 9.02
C PRO A 91 -7.26 9.73 8.83
N LEU A 92 -6.42 9.22 7.93
CA LEU A 92 -6.24 7.78 7.75
C LEU A 92 -5.12 7.27 8.68
N PRO A 93 -5.30 6.09 9.31
CA PRO A 93 -4.33 5.55 10.27
C PRO A 93 -3.00 5.22 9.59
N GLY A 94 -1.88 5.47 10.27
CA GLY A 94 -0.56 5.05 9.81
C GLY A 94 0.20 4.38 10.94
N VAL A 95 1.23 3.63 10.59
CA VAL A 95 2.17 3.05 11.57
C VAL A 95 2.79 4.19 12.38
N LYS A 96 2.76 4.06 13.71
CA LYS A 96 3.28 5.07 14.63
C LYS A 96 4.78 4.93 14.88
N CYS A 97 5.32 3.72 14.73
CA CYS A 97 6.72 3.42 14.99
C CYS A 97 7.61 3.83 13.81
N LYS A 98 8.01 5.10 13.76
CA LYS A 98 9.04 5.60 12.83
C LYS A 98 10.42 5.53 13.49
N TRP A 99 11.12 4.42 13.31
CA TRP A 99 12.44 4.21 13.92
C TRP A 99 13.61 4.39 12.94
N HIS A 100 13.36 4.31 11.63
CA HIS A 100 14.39 4.45 10.59
C HIS A 100 14.29 5.84 9.96
N HIS A 101 15.44 6.45 9.65
CA HIS A 101 15.47 7.83 9.15
C HIS A 101 14.97 7.93 7.70
N THR A 102 15.26 6.94 6.87
CA THR A 102 14.81 6.87 5.47
C THR A 102 13.32 6.61 5.40
N SER A 103 12.65 7.37 4.54
CA SER A 103 11.22 7.30 4.27
C SER A 103 11.00 7.61 2.79
N VAL A 104 10.26 6.76 2.08
CA VAL A 104 10.04 6.86 0.62
C VAL A 104 8.55 6.94 0.31
N ASN A 105 8.17 7.82 -0.60
CA ASN A 105 6.79 7.92 -1.03
C ASN A 105 6.42 6.65 -1.83
N CYS A 106 5.28 6.02 -1.52
CA CYS A 106 4.86 4.80 -2.22
C CYS A 106 4.68 5.01 -3.73
N LEU A 107 4.38 6.23 -4.17
CA LEU A 107 4.21 6.57 -5.59
C LEU A 107 5.54 6.67 -6.35
N GLU A 108 6.67 6.75 -5.65
CA GLU A 108 8.02 6.73 -6.24
C GLU A 108 8.56 5.29 -6.42
N LEU A 109 7.82 4.29 -5.95
CA LEU A 109 8.18 2.88 -6.07
C LEU A 109 7.56 2.29 -7.33
N LYS A 110 8.40 1.86 -8.26
CA LYS A 110 7.96 1.10 -9.42
C LYS A 110 7.91 -0.38 -9.07
N LYS A 111 6.70 -0.94 -8.98
CA LYS A 111 6.48 -2.37 -8.84
C LYS A 111 7.07 -3.13 -10.04
N THR A 112 7.89 -4.14 -9.75
CA THR A 112 8.45 -5.06 -10.75
C THR A 112 7.78 -6.44 -10.69
N LYS A 113 7.36 -6.89 -9.50
CA LYS A 113 6.68 -8.18 -9.31
C LYS A 113 5.76 -8.17 -8.09
N GLN A 114 4.57 -8.76 -8.17
CA GLN A 114 3.73 -9.01 -7.00
C GLN A 114 4.15 -10.32 -6.32
N LEU A 115 4.29 -10.33 -4.99
CA LEU A 115 4.66 -11.52 -4.22
C LEU A 115 3.49 -12.05 -3.38
N THR A 116 2.81 -11.17 -2.67
CA THR A 116 1.56 -11.45 -1.91
C THR A 116 0.60 -10.29 -2.09
N LEU A 117 -0.55 -10.24 -1.43
CA LEU A 117 -1.43 -9.06 -1.50
C LEU A 117 -0.76 -7.77 -1.00
N ALA A 118 0.08 -7.87 0.04
CA ALA A 118 0.73 -6.72 0.69
C ALA A 118 2.23 -6.61 0.38
N ALA A 119 2.85 -7.58 -0.28
CA ALA A 119 4.29 -7.60 -0.59
C ALA A 119 4.56 -7.62 -2.09
N LEU A 120 5.54 -6.83 -2.52
CA LEU A 120 5.96 -6.71 -3.91
C LEU A 120 7.46 -6.46 -4.03
N GLU A 121 8.04 -6.84 -5.16
CA GLU A 121 9.36 -6.35 -5.57
C GLU A 121 9.20 -4.95 -6.17
N ALA A 122 10.06 -4.02 -5.77
CA ALA A 122 10.07 -2.65 -6.25
C ALA A 122 11.47 -2.16 -6.56
N VAL A 123 11.56 -1.21 -7.49
CA VAL A 123 12.73 -0.34 -7.65
C VAL A 123 12.31 1.09 -7.34
N SER A 124 13.18 1.86 -6.69
CA SER A 124 12.91 3.28 -6.49
C SER A 124 13.21 4.05 -7.78
N GLN A 125 12.33 4.98 -8.12
CA GLN A 125 12.54 5.91 -9.24
C GLN A 125 13.52 7.03 -8.88
N SER A 126 13.68 7.31 -7.59
CA SER A 126 14.67 8.24 -7.06
C SER A 126 15.88 7.44 -6.57
N THR A 127 17.10 7.96 -6.80
CA THR A 127 18.32 7.32 -6.31
C THR A 127 18.35 7.40 -4.79
N LEU A 128 17.78 6.40 -4.11
CA LEU A 128 18.12 6.12 -2.71
C LEU A 128 19.66 5.98 -2.64
N PRO A 129 20.34 6.54 -1.64
CA PRO A 129 21.78 6.38 -1.48
C PRO A 129 22.08 4.87 -1.43
N THR A 130 22.53 4.34 -2.56
CA THR A 130 22.64 2.89 -2.74
C THR A 130 23.98 2.49 -2.17
N THR A 131 24.03 2.25 -0.86
CA THR A 131 25.18 1.57 -0.24
C THR A 131 25.14 0.05 -0.45
N LEU A 132 24.10 -0.46 -1.14
CA LEU A 132 23.90 -1.88 -1.41
C LEU A 132 24.38 -2.25 -2.83
N GLY A 133 25.29 -3.21 -2.91
CA GLY A 133 25.80 -3.72 -4.19
C GLY A 133 24.70 -4.26 -5.12
N SER A 134 24.95 -4.14 -6.42
CA SER A 134 24.44 -4.88 -7.58
C SER A 134 22.93 -5.09 -7.80
N SER A 135 22.04 -4.97 -6.80
CA SER A 135 20.59 -5.11 -6.99
C SER A 135 19.84 -3.91 -6.46
N SER A 136 19.29 -3.12 -7.37
CA SER A 136 18.37 -2.02 -7.08
C SER A 136 16.97 -2.49 -6.66
N THR A 137 16.73 -3.81 -6.63
CA THR A 137 15.42 -4.39 -6.34
C THR A 137 15.27 -4.62 -4.85
N MET A 138 14.18 -4.11 -4.28
CA MET A 138 13.84 -4.19 -2.87
C MET A 138 12.52 -4.92 -2.68
N ILE A 139 12.26 -5.38 -1.46
CA ILE A 139 10.95 -5.90 -1.06
C ILE A 139 10.18 -4.79 -0.38
N ALA A 140 9.09 -4.34 -0.98
CA ALA A 140 8.15 -3.40 -0.37
C ALA A 140 7.00 -4.19 0.26
N LYS A 141 6.72 -3.94 1.54
CA LYS A 141 5.53 -4.42 2.24
C LYS A 141 4.67 -3.21 2.61
N ILE A 142 3.45 -3.15 2.07
CA ILE A 142 2.55 -1.99 2.19
C ILE A 142 1.17 -2.49 2.60
N ALA A 143 0.60 -1.91 3.66
CA ALA A 143 -0.80 -2.09 3.99
C ALA A 143 -1.66 -1.54 2.85
N ARG A 144 -2.51 -2.40 2.26
CA ARG A 144 -3.48 -2.02 1.24
C ARG A 144 -4.58 -1.14 1.84
N PHE A 145 -4.97 -1.44 3.07
CA PHE A 145 -6.08 -0.79 3.76
C PHE A 145 -5.80 -0.55 5.23
N ASP A 146 -6.64 0.27 5.86
CA ASP A 146 -6.47 0.72 7.24
C ASP A 146 -6.41 -0.43 8.26
N TRP A 147 -7.15 -1.52 8.03
CA TRP A 147 -7.14 -2.70 8.90
C TRP A 147 -5.85 -3.53 8.81
N GLU A 148 -5.03 -3.34 7.77
CA GLU A 148 -3.73 -4.03 7.64
C GLU A 148 -2.59 -3.25 8.32
N VAL A 149 -2.80 -1.97 8.65
CA VAL A 149 -1.78 -1.10 9.28
C VAL A 149 -1.24 -1.66 10.59
N PRO A 150 -2.05 -2.20 11.52
CA PRO A 150 -1.52 -2.81 12.75
C PRO A 150 -0.54 -3.96 12.48
N ARG A 151 -0.81 -4.79 11.47
CA ARG A 151 0.08 -5.89 11.08
C ARG A 151 1.43 -5.38 10.58
N ILE A 152 1.41 -4.36 9.72
CA ILE A 152 2.65 -3.70 9.27
C ILE A 152 3.39 -3.09 10.45
N GLY A 153 2.68 -2.48 11.40
CA GLY A 153 3.27 -1.90 12.61
C GLY A 153 3.98 -2.95 13.48
N HIS A 154 3.37 -4.10 13.71
CA HIS A 154 3.99 -5.20 14.45
C HIS A 154 5.24 -5.74 13.74
N GLU A 155 5.16 -5.93 12.42
CA GLU A 155 6.31 -6.42 11.65
C GLU A 155 7.46 -5.41 11.63
N THR A 156 7.14 -4.12 11.48
CA THR A 156 8.11 -3.02 11.58
C THR A 156 8.83 -3.02 12.93
N ARG A 157 8.10 -3.28 14.02
CA ARG A 157 8.69 -3.39 15.37
C ARG A 157 9.57 -4.63 15.51
N ALA A 158 9.19 -5.76 14.91
CA ALA A 158 10.03 -6.95 14.88
C ALA A 158 11.38 -6.67 14.17
N TYR A 159 11.36 -6.01 13.01
CA TYR A 159 12.59 -5.61 12.33
C TYR A 159 13.46 -4.66 13.16
N GLN A 160 12.85 -3.74 13.91
CA GLN A 160 13.59 -2.88 14.84
C GLN A 160 14.31 -3.66 15.93
N LEU A 161 13.67 -4.70 16.48
CA LEU A 161 14.29 -5.56 17.52
C LEU A 161 15.42 -6.40 16.93
N LEU A 162 15.30 -6.84 15.68
CA LEU A 162 16.27 -7.68 14.99
C LEU A 162 17.41 -6.87 14.33
N GLU A 163 17.36 -5.54 14.36
CA GLU A 163 18.38 -4.68 13.77
C GLU A 163 19.75 -4.96 14.38
N GLY A 164 20.77 -5.13 13.53
CA GLY A 164 22.15 -5.41 13.96
C GLY A 164 22.44 -6.85 14.41
N HIS A 165 21.43 -7.71 14.53
CA HIS A 165 21.62 -9.09 15.01
C HIS A 165 21.93 -10.11 13.90
N GLY A 166 21.82 -9.71 12.64
CA GLY A 166 22.03 -10.61 11.48
C GLY A 166 20.98 -11.71 11.34
N LEU A 167 19.83 -11.57 12.03
CA LEU A 167 18.71 -12.51 12.01
C LEU A 167 17.57 -12.08 11.08
N SER A 168 17.72 -10.94 10.41
CA SER A 168 16.73 -10.41 9.48
C SER A 168 17.40 -9.75 8.28
N PRO A 169 16.70 -9.68 7.13
CA PRO A 169 17.12 -8.80 6.04
C PRO A 169 17.27 -7.34 6.50
N PRO A 170 18.24 -6.59 5.97
CA PRO A 170 18.36 -5.17 6.23
C PRO A 170 17.06 -4.41 5.94
N PHE A 171 16.64 -3.60 6.91
CA PHE A 171 15.54 -2.67 6.79
C PHE A 171 16.05 -1.40 6.12
N LEU A 172 15.48 -1.04 4.97
CA LEU A 172 15.99 0.05 4.13
C LEU A 172 15.27 1.39 4.38
N GLY A 173 14.05 1.34 4.91
CA GLY A 173 13.29 2.54 5.23
C GLY A 173 11.79 2.32 5.30
N HIS A 174 11.09 3.35 5.77
CA HIS A 174 9.64 3.38 5.82
C HIS A 174 9.06 3.72 4.45
N ILE A 175 7.86 3.23 4.16
CA ILE A 175 7.07 3.63 3.00
C ILE A 175 5.92 4.49 3.52
N HIS A 176 5.75 5.68 2.93
CA HIS A 176 4.69 6.59 3.29
C HIS A 176 3.82 6.97 2.10
N GLU A 177 2.60 7.41 2.40
CA GLU A 177 1.70 8.06 1.46
C GLU A 177 0.99 9.18 2.20
N ASN A 178 0.73 10.32 1.56
CA ASN A 178 0.05 11.47 2.18
C ASN A 178 0.55 11.82 3.60
N GLY A 179 1.85 11.67 3.86
CA GLY A 179 2.47 11.94 5.17
C GLY A 179 2.29 10.86 6.25
N ARG A 180 1.56 9.75 6.00
CA ARG A 180 1.43 8.62 6.93
C ARG A 180 2.27 7.41 6.50
N ILE A 181 2.84 6.69 7.46
CA ILE A 181 3.58 5.44 7.18
C ILE A 181 2.60 4.31 6.95
N MET A 182 2.75 3.61 5.83
CA MET A 182 1.90 2.51 5.40
C MET A 182 2.66 1.20 5.20
N GLY A 183 3.99 1.25 5.24
CA GLY A 183 4.80 0.11 4.87
C GLY A 183 6.27 0.32 5.18
N PHE A 184 7.08 -0.59 4.68
CA PHE A 184 8.53 -0.54 4.77
C PHE A 184 9.20 -1.28 3.62
N LEU A 185 10.49 -0.97 3.44
CA LEU A 185 11.38 -1.57 2.45
C LEU A 185 12.39 -2.47 3.15
N LEU A 186 12.63 -3.63 2.56
CA LEU A 186 13.71 -4.55 2.94
C LEU A 186 14.64 -4.79 1.75
N GLU A 187 15.88 -5.15 2.05
CA GLU A 187 16.76 -5.74 1.06
C GLU A 187 16.16 -7.03 0.49
N LYS A 188 16.19 -7.17 -0.84
CA LYS A 188 15.86 -8.42 -1.49
C LYS A 188 17.05 -9.37 -1.34
N ILE A 189 16.85 -10.44 -0.59
CA ILE A 189 17.84 -11.50 -0.44
C ILE A 189 17.58 -12.59 -1.48
N GLU A 190 18.52 -12.79 -2.40
CA GLU A 190 18.49 -13.93 -3.32
C GLU A 190 19.26 -15.11 -2.72
N ARG A 191 18.54 -15.96 -1.99
CA ARG A 191 19.07 -17.19 -1.39
C ARG A 191 18.07 -18.34 -1.56
N ARG A 192 18.55 -19.57 -1.37
CA ARG A 192 17.68 -20.75 -1.31
C ARG A 192 16.96 -20.83 0.04
N SER A 193 15.78 -21.44 0.05
CA SER A 193 15.15 -21.86 1.30
C SER A 193 16.01 -22.89 2.03
N ALA A 194 15.95 -22.87 3.36
CA ALA A 194 16.59 -23.89 4.18
C ALA A 194 15.95 -25.27 3.92
N SER A 195 16.76 -26.31 3.96
CA SER A 195 16.33 -27.71 3.91
C SER A 195 16.72 -28.43 5.20
N ILE A 196 16.38 -29.72 5.33
CA ILE A 196 16.72 -30.50 6.52
C ILE A 196 18.24 -30.58 6.77
N GLN A 197 19.06 -30.40 5.73
CA GLN A 197 20.51 -30.35 5.84
C GLN A 197 21.01 -29.12 6.61
N ASP A 198 20.21 -28.05 6.71
CA ASP A 198 20.56 -26.81 7.40
C ASP A 198 20.04 -26.76 8.84
N LEU A 199 19.50 -27.87 9.36
CA LEU A 199 18.83 -27.90 10.66
C LEU A 199 19.72 -27.33 11.78
N SER A 200 21.00 -27.69 11.80
CA SER A 200 21.95 -27.18 12.81
C SER A 200 22.13 -25.66 12.73
N GLU A 201 22.15 -25.09 11.52
CA GLU A 201 22.24 -23.64 11.33
C GLU A 201 20.95 -22.94 11.75
N CYS A 202 19.80 -23.53 11.43
CA CYS A 202 18.49 -23.02 11.86
C CYS A 202 18.33 -23.04 13.39
N GLU A 203 18.77 -24.12 14.06
CA GLU A 203 18.77 -24.21 15.52
C GLU A 203 19.67 -23.15 16.16
N ALA A 204 20.85 -22.92 15.61
CA ALA A 204 21.76 -21.86 16.07
C ALA A 204 21.14 -20.46 15.90
N ALA A 205 20.50 -20.19 14.76
CA ALA A 205 19.80 -18.92 14.53
C ALA A 205 18.63 -18.73 15.50
N LEU A 206 17.85 -19.79 15.77
CA LEU A 206 16.77 -19.76 16.75
C LEU A 206 17.29 -19.56 18.18
N GLY A 207 18.44 -20.13 18.52
CA GLY A 207 19.13 -19.88 19.79
C GLY A 207 19.39 -18.39 20.00
N LYS A 208 20.01 -17.73 19.02
CA LYS A 208 20.24 -16.27 19.05
C LYS A 208 18.95 -15.46 19.17
N LEU A 209 17.89 -15.88 18.47
CA LEU A 209 16.59 -15.19 18.52
C LEU A 209 15.97 -15.24 19.92
N ARG A 210 16.14 -16.34 20.67
CA ARG A 210 15.60 -16.51 22.02
C ARG A 210 16.31 -15.68 23.09
N GLU A 211 17.51 -15.19 22.78
CA GLU A 211 18.31 -14.34 23.67
C GLU A 211 17.94 -12.85 23.56
N LEU A 212 17.07 -12.48 22.61
CA LEU A 212 16.55 -11.12 22.40
C LEU A 212 15.26 -10.86 23.20
#